data_AF-A0A3E4LUE3-F1
#
_entry.id   AF-A0A3E4LUE3-F1
#
_cell.length_a   1.000
_cell.length_b   1.000
_cell.length_c   1.000
_cell.angle_alpha   90.00
_cell.angle_beta   90.00
_cell.angle_gamma   90.00
#
_symmetry.space_group_name_H-M   'P 1'
#
loop_
_entity.id
_entity.type
_entity.pdbx_description
1 polymer ?
#
loop_
_entity_poly.entity_id
_entity_poly.type
_entity_poly.pdbx_seq_one_letter_code
_entity_poly.pdbx_strand_id
1 'polypeptide(L)' 'MEEIRGTDCNELIKKVLEVEELRPVDLAKKIGVSRQYANQIISRSKCGIRCDTLEKIVSALGYEIALVKIIEK' A
#
# COMPACT_ATOMS: atom_id res chain seq x y z
N MET A 1 -4.29 -9.67 -14.89
CA MET A 1 -3.83 -9.61 -13.49
C MET A 1 -2.76 -8.55 -13.46
N GLU A 2 -3.01 -7.44 -12.77
CA GLU A 2 -1.98 -6.42 -12.54
C GLU A 2 -1.18 -6.84 -11.32
N GLU A 3 0.15 -6.93 -11.47
CA GLU A 3 1.05 -7.34 -10.39
C GLU A 3 1.97 -6.18 -10.03
N ILE A 4 1.89 -5.74 -8.78
CA ILE A 4 2.74 -4.68 -8.24
C ILE A 4 3.84 -5.34 -7.41
N ARG A 5 5.07 -5.29 -7.90
CA ARG A 5 6.26 -5.83 -7.23
C ARG A 5 7.11 -4.73 -6.61
N GLY A 6 7.76 -5.05 -5.50
CA GLY A 6 8.66 -4.17 -4.77
C GLY A 6 9.37 -4.95 -3.66
N THR A 7 10.45 -4.37 -3.14
CA THR A 7 11.24 -4.99 -2.07
C THR A 7 10.94 -4.43 -0.68
N ASP A 8 10.15 -3.35 -0.60
CA ASP A 8 9.69 -2.78 0.66
C ASP A 8 8.22 -2.32 0.61
N CYS A 9 7.59 -2.26 1.79
CA CYS A 9 6.16 -1.98 1.94
C CYS A 9 5.77 -0.56 1.48
N ASN A 10 6.68 0.42 1.62
CA ASN A 10 6.36 1.80 1.26
C ASN A 10 6.34 1.96 -0.26
N GLU A 11 7.29 1.34 -0.95
CA GLU A 11 7.30 1.25 -2.40
C GLU A 11 6.01 0.62 -2.93
N LEU A 12 5.60 -0.52 -2.36
CA LEU A 12 4.37 -1.21 -2.75
C LEU A 12 3.14 -0.34 -2.56
N ILE A 13 2.99 0.33 -1.41
CA ILE A 13 1.87 1.23 -1.15
C ILE A 13 1.86 2.39 -2.14
N LYS A 14 3.00 3.03 -2.41
CA LYS A 14 3.07 4.13 -3.38
C LYS A 14 2.65 3.71 -4.77
N LYS A 15 3.18 2.57 -5.26
CA LYS A 15 2.81 2.02 -6.57
C LYS A 15 1.33 1.71 -6.66
N VAL A 16 0.76 1.09 -5.63
CA VAL A 16 -0.70 0.83 -5.54
C VAL A 16 -1.50 2.12 -5.62
N LEU A 17 -1.12 3.15 -4.87
CA LEU A 17 -1.84 4.42 -4.88
C LEU A 17 -1.73 5.16 -6.20
N GLU A 18 -0.60 5.03 -6.90
CA GLU A 18 -0.38 5.59 -8.23
C GLU A 18 -1.24 4.87 -9.29
N VAL A 19 -1.24 3.53 -9.29
CA VAL A 19 -2.05 2.71 -10.20
C VAL A 19 -3.55 2.95 -10.01
N GLU A 20 -3.99 3.07 -8.76
CA GLU A 20 -5.41 3.31 -8.42
C GLU A 20 -5.80 4.80 -8.47
N GLU A 21 -4.86 5.70 -8.83
CA GLU A 21 -5.02 7.16 -8.86
C GLU A 21 -5.61 7.74 -7.54
N LEU A 22 -5.24 7.16 -6.40
CA LEU A 22 -5.84 7.46 -5.10
C LEU A 22 -5.21 8.68 -4.44
N ARG A 23 -6.06 9.66 -4.13
CA ARG A 23 -5.70 10.77 -3.26
C ARG A 23 -5.90 10.39 -1.79
N PRO A 24 -5.29 11.10 -0.83
CA PRO A 24 -5.42 10.78 0.60
C PRO A 24 -6.85 10.70 1.14
N VAL A 25 -7.76 11.53 0.60
CA VAL A 25 -9.17 11.51 1.00
C VAL A 25 -9.90 10.25 0.53
N ASP A 26 -9.51 9.72 -0.62
CA ASP A 26 -10.12 8.54 -1.23
C ASP A 26 -9.63 7.29 -0.51
N LEU A 27 -8.32 7.22 -0.22
CA LEU A 27 -7.72 6.19 0.62
C LEU A 27 -8.37 6.14 2.02
N ALA A 28 -8.53 7.30 2.68
CA ALA A 28 -9.12 7.39 4.02
C ALA A 28 -10.52 6.76 4.08
N LYS A 29 -11.35 7.02 3.06
CA LYS A 29 -12.69 6.45 2.93
C LYS A 29 -12.65 4.94 2.72
N LYS A 30 -11.77 4.45 1.85
CA LYS A 30 -11.68 3.02 1.53
C LYS A 30 -11.24 2.18 2.72
N ILE A 31 -10.27 2.64 3.51
CA ILE A 31 -9.73 1.88 4.65
C ILE A 31 -10.37 2.26 6.00
N GLY A 32 -11.34 3.18 6.01
CA GLY A 32 -12.09 3.56 7.22
C GLY A 32 -11.26 4.29 8.29
N VAL A 33 -10.38 5.20 7.88
CA VAL A 33 -9.47 5.95 8.79
C VAL A 33 -9.59 7.46 8.62
N SER A 34 -8.97 8.22 9.53
CA SER A 34 -8.92 9.68 9.40
C SER A 34 -8.08 10.11 8.19
N ARG A 35 -8.47 11.24 7.57
CA ARG A 35 -7.68 11.86 6.49
C ARG A 35 -6.25 12.20 6.93
N GLN A 36 -6.05 12.58 8.18
CA GLN A 36 -4.72 12.84 8.73
C GLN A 36 -3.86 11.58 8.72
N TYR A 37 -4.42 10.44 9.11
CA TYR A 37 -3.71 9.16 9.08
C TYR A 37 -3.42 8.71 7.64
N ALA A 38 -4.38 8.86 6.72
CA ALA A 38 -4.15 8.58 5.30
C ALA A 38 -3.06 9.49 4.70
N ASN A 39 -3.05 10.78 5.04
CA ASN A 39 -1.97 11.69 4.67
C ASN A 39 -0.62 11.21 5.21
N GLN A 40 -0.56 10.75 6.47
CA GLN A 40 0.68 10.22 7.05
C GLN A 40 1.17 8.96 6.32
N ILE A 41 0.27 8.08 5.89
CA ILE A 41 0.63 6.89 5.11
C ILE A 41 1.28 7.32 3.78
N ILE A 42 0.66 8.26 3.08
CA ILE A 42 1.12 8.72 1.76
C ILE A 42 2.41 9.54 1.85
N SER A 43 2.53 10.37 2.88
CA SER A 43 3.65 11.28 3.04
C SER A 43 4.89 10.65 3.70
N ARG A 44 4.79 9.45 4.29
CA ARG A 44 5.91 8.85 5.02
C ARG A 44 7.01 8.34 4.07
N SER A 45 8.23 8.77 4.34
CA SER A 45 9.46 8.26 3.73
C SER A 45 10.01 7.09 4.55
N LYS A 46 9.86 5.87 4.00
CA LYS A 46 10.63 4.63 4.27
C LYS A 46 10.55 3.96 5.65
N CYS A 47 10.25 4.62 6.77
CA CYS A 47 10.28 3.98 8.10
C CYS A 47 8.92 3.94 8.81
N GLY A 48 8.55 2.75 9.31
CA GLY A 48 7.49 2.59 10.33
C GLY A 48 6.06 2.45 9.80
N ILE A 49 5.87 1.98 8.55
CA ILE A 49 4.56 1.44 8.16
C ILE A 49 4.39 0.10 8.86
N ARG A 50 3.30 -0.03 9.62
CA ARG A 50 2.96 -1.28 10.30
C ARG A 50 2.39 -2.27 9.30
N CYS A 51 2.63 -3.57 9.51
CA CYS A 51 2.07 -4.62 8.65
C CYS A 51 0.54 -4.52 8.54
N ASP A 52 -0.15 -4.20 9.65
CA ASP A 52 -1.61 -4.05 9.66
C ASP A 52 -2.11 -2.91 8.74
N THR A 53 -1.28 -1.89 8.51
CA THR A 53 -1.60 -0.81 7.56
C THR A 53 -1.54 -1.32 6.14
N LEU A 54 -0.52 -2.10 5.79
CA LEU A 54 -0.41 -2.70 4.46
C LEU A 54 -1.59 -3.65 4.19
N GLU A 55 -1.89 -4.54 5.14
CA GLU A 55 -3.01 -5.49 5.07
C GLU A 55 -4.36 -4.79 4.83
N LYS A 56 -4.64 -3.71 5.57
CA LYS A 56 -5.86 -2.91 5.37
C LYS A 56 -5.94 -2.29 3.99
N ILE A 57 -4.84 -1.74 3.48
CA ILE A 57 -4.81 -1.09 2.17
C ILE A 57 -5.04 -2.12 1.07
N VAL A 58 -4.28 -3.23 1.06
CA VAL A 58 -4.40 -4.25 0.01
C VAL A 58 -5.78 -4.89 0.03
N SER A 59 -6.32 -5.21 1.21
CA SER A 59 -7.66 -5.78 1.35
C SER A 59 -8.76 -4.83 0.87
N ALA A 60 -8.68 -3.54 1.24
CA ALA A 60 -9.69 -2.54 0.82
C ALA A 60 -9.64 -2.23 -0.68
N LEU A 61 -8.52 -2.52 -1.35
CA LEU A 61 -8.32 -2.31 -2.77
C LEU A 61 -8.49 -3.57 -3.61
N GLY A 62 -8.78 -4.71 -2.98
CA GLY A 62 -8.99 -5.98 -3.68
C GLY A 62 -7.69 -6.67 -4.14
N TYR A 63 -6.55 -6.32 -3.54
CA TYR A 63 -5.26 -6.97 -3.77
C TYR A 63 -5.03 -8.08 -2.74
N GLU A 64 -4.24 -9.08 -3.12
CA GLU A 64 -3.71 -10.11 -2.22
C GLU A 64 -2.21 -9.90 -1.95
N ILE A 65 -1.71 -10.42 -0.82
CA ILE A 65 -0.28 -10.44 -0.51
C ILE A 65 0.28 -11.80 -0.90
N ALA A 66 1.26 -11.82 -1.79
CA ALA A 66 1.98 -13.02 -2.20
C ALA A 66 3.47 -12.94 -1.88
N LEU A 67 4.07 -14.07 -1.49
CA LEU A 67 5.52 -14.21 -1.35
C LEU A 67 6.06 -15.00 -2.54
N VAL A 68 6.96 -14.38 -3.31
CA VAL A 68 7.60 -14.99 -4.48
C VAL A 68 9.09 -15.11 -4.22
N LYS A 69 9.63 -16.33 -4.30
CA LYS A 69 11.07 -16.59 -4.13
C LYS A 69 11.81 -16.33 -5.44
N ILE A 70 12.78 -15.41 -5.43
CA ILE A 70 13.71 -15.23 -6.55
C ILE A 70 14.79 -16.30 -6.45
N ILE A 71 14.96 -17.10 -7.50
CA ILE A 71 16.02 -18.12 -7.62
C ILE A 71 17.01 -17.60 -8.66
N GLU A 72 18.18 -17.14 -8.20
CA GLU A 72 19.29 -16.81 -9.10
C GLU A 72 19.81 -18.12 -9.71
N LYS A 73 19.97 -18.15 -11.04
CA LYS A 73 20.48 -19.31 -11.79
C LYS A 73 22.00 -19.31 -11.83
#